data_AF-A0A7V4PQV2-F1
#
_entry.id   AF-A0A7V4PQV2-F1
#
_cell.length_a   1.000
_cell.length_b   1.000
_cell.length_c   1.000
_cell.angle_alpha   90.00
_cell.angle_beta   90.00
_cell.angle_gamma   90.00
#
_symmetry.space_group_name_H-M   'P 1'
#
loop_
_entity.id
_entity.type
_entity.pdbx_description
1 polymer ?
#
loop_
_entity_poly.entity_id
_entity_poly.type
_entity_poly.pdbx_seq_one_letter_code
_entity_poly.pdbx_strand_id
1 'polypeptide(L)' 'PLRKLAALWRAGEPIEKLMQIVQAEDVKASPQIGRNDPCPCGSGKKYKRCCLRVAARQN' A
#
# COMPACT_ATOMS: atom_id res chain seq x y z
N PRO A 1 15.50 -2.42 5.69
CA PRO A 1 16.80 -2.78 5.08
C PRO A 1 17.77 -3.49 6.05
N LEU A 2 18.40 -2.81 7.01
CA LEU A 2 19.50 -3.40 7.83
C LEU A 2 19.04 -4.51 8.81
N ARG A 3 17.86 -4.34 9.44
CA ARG A 3 17.31 -5.37 10.37
C ARG A 3 17.00 -6.70 9.68
N LYS A 4 16.58 -6.65 8.41
CA LYS A 4 16.32 -7.85 7.59
C LYS A 4 17.63 -8.52 7.15
N LEU A 5 18.65 -7.73 6.81
CA LEU A 5 19.99 -8.21 6.47
C LEU A 5 20.60 -9.04 7.61
N ALA A 6 20.48 -8.55 8.85
CA ALA A 6 20.97 -9.26 10.04
C ALA A 6 20.22 -10.57 10.33
N ALA A 7 18.93 -10.66 9.97
CA ALA A 7 18.16 -11.91 10.10
C ALA A 7 18.61 -12.96 9.07
N LEU A 8 18.88 -12.55 7.84
CA LEU A 8 19.33 -13.44 6.75
C LEU A 8 20.74 -13.97 7.01
N TRP A 9 21.63 -13.12 7.53
CA TRP A 9 22.97 -13.54 7.94
C TRP A 9 22.94 -14.56 9.09
N ARG A 10 21.99 -14.44 10.04
CA ARG A 10 21.80 -15.44 11.11
C ARG A 10 21.15 -16.74 10.64
N ALA A 11 20.33 -16.68 9.59
CA ALA A 11 19.62 -17.84 9.05
C ALA A 11 20.47 -18.65 8.05
N GLY A 12 21.67 -18.19 7.68
CA GLY A 12 22.51 -18.84 6.66
C GLY A 12 21.90 -18.81 5.27
N GLU A 13 20.99 -17.88 5.01
CA GLU A 13 20.26 -17.78 3.75
C GLU A 13 21.12 -17.07 2.70
N PRO A 14 21.16 -17.57 1.45
CA PRO A 14 22.00 -17.01 0.40
C PRO A 14 21.58 -15.58 0.03
N ILE A 15 22.56 -14.78 -0.39
CA ILE A 15 22.38 -13.35 -0.71
C ILE A 15 21.37 -13.12 -1.83
N GLU A 16 21.15 -14.10 -2.72
CA GLU A 16 20.12 -14.06 -3.76
C GLU A 16 18.70 -13.86 -3.20
N LYS A 17 18.42 -14.34 -1.98
CA LYS A 17 17.12 -14.20 -1.33
C LYS A 17 16.83 -12.77 -0.88
N LEU A 18 17.86 -11.95 -0.66
CA LEU A 18 17.70 -10.52 -0.37
C LEU A 18 17.07 -9.77 -1.54
N MET A 19 17.44 -10.11 -2.78
CA MET A 19 16.95 -9.43 -3.97
C MET A 19 15.44 -9.61 -4.17
N GLN A 20 14.92 -10.80 -3.85
CA GLN A 20 13.48 -11.09 -3.90
C GLN A 20 12.67 -10.31 -2.85
N ILE A 21 13.25 -10.12 -1.66
CA ILE A 21 12.60 -9.40 -0.56
C ILE A 21 12.45 -7.91 -0.88
N VAL A 22 13.45 -7.31 -1.55
CA VAL A 22 13.39 -5.90 -1.97
C VAL A 22 12.29 -5.71 -3.04
N GLN A 23 12.23 -6.58 -4.04
CA GLN A 23 11.24 -6.48 -5.12
C GLN A 23 9.79 -6.63 -4.64
N ALA A 24 9.54 -7.43 -3.61
CA ALA A 24 8.20 -7.64 -3.06
C ALA A 24 7.66 -6.42 -2.29
N GLU A 25 8.50 -5.49 -1.86
CA GLU A 25 8.07 -4.27 -1.15
C GLU A 25 7.48 -3.24 -2.13
N ASP A 26 7.97 -3.17 -3.36
CA ASP A 26 7.55 -2.17 -4.37
C ASP A 26 6.15 -2.43 -4.93
N VAL A 27 5.69 -3.69 -4.95
CA VAL A 27 4.39 -4.09 -5.52
C VAL A 27 3.20 -3.72 -4.63
N LYS A 28 3.42 -3.41 -3.34
CA LYS A 28 2.34 -3.05 -2.40
C LYS A 28 1.87 -1.60 -2.45
N ALA A 29 2.42 -0.78 -3.33
CA ALA A 29 1.90 0.56 -3.58
C ALA A 29 0.69 0.49 -4.52
N SER A 30 -0.44 -0.04 -4.04
CA SER A 30 -1.72 0.26 -4.70
C SER A 30 -1.87 1.78 -4.73
N PRO A 31 -2.17 2.41 -5.88
CA PRO A 31 -2.36 3.86 -5.93
C PRO A 31 -3.45 4.23 -4.93
N GLN A 32 -3.06 4.85 -3.83
CA GLN A 32 -3.99 5.32 -2.81
C GLN A 32 -4.75 6.49 -3.42
N ILE A 33 -5.95 6.23 -3.92
CA ILE A 33 -6.85 7.29 -4.35
C ILE A 33 -7.11 8.21 -3.15
N GLY A 34 -6.77 9.48 -3.31
CA GLY A 34 -6.94 10.49 -2.28
C GLY A 34 -8.42 10.73 -2.01
N ARG A 35 -8.76 10.98 -0.74
CA ARG A 35 -10.15 11.25 -0.31
C ARG A 35 -10.82 12.40 -1.08
N ASN A 36 -10.05 13.35 -1.61
CA ASN A 36 -10.55 14.51 -2.33
C ASN A 36 -10.52 14.37 -3.87
N ASP A 37 -9.90 13.32 -4.40
CA ASP A 37 -9.77 13.10 -5.84
C ASP A 37 -11.14 12.83 -6.49
N PRO A 38 -11.30 13.09 -7.80
CA PRO A 38 -12.50 12.70 -8.54
C PRO A 38 -12.74 11.19 -8.40
N CYS A 39 -13.98 10.81 -8.17
CA CYS A 39 -14.33 9.43 -7.92
C CYS A 39 -14.27 8.61 -9.23
N PRO A 40 -13.58 7.45 -9.24
CA PRO A 40 -13.35 6.65 -10.45
C PRO A 40 -14.62 5.98 -11.00
N CYS A 41 -15.74 6.06 -10.28
CA CYS A 41 -17.05 5.60 -10.74
C CYS A 41 -17.73 6.57 -11.74
N GLY A 42 -17.07 7.67 -12.11
CA GLY A 42 -17.61 8.63 -13.09
C GLY A 42 -18.67 9.59 -12.54
N SER A 43 -18.92 9.61 -11.22
CA SER A 43 -19.97 10.45 -10.62
C SER A 43 -19.66 11.95 -10.60
N GLY A 44 -18.44 12.37 -10.95
CA GLY A 44 -17.97 13.76 -10.82
C GLY A 44 -17.80 14.25 -9.37
N LYS A 45 -18.11 13.41 -8.37
CA LYS A 45 -17.97 13.74 -6.93
C LYS A 45 -16.57 13.42 -6.44
N LYS A 46 -16.14 14.08 -5.35
CA LYS A 46 -14.93 13.70 -4.61
C LYS A 46 -15.08 12.28 -4.04
N TYR A 47 -14.01 11.48 -4.03
CA TYR A 47 -14.02 10.08 -3.58
C TYR A 47 -14.66 9.91 -2.20
N LYS A 48 -14.34 10.77 -1.23
CA LYS A 48 -14.94 10.80 0.12
C LYS A 48 -16.44 11.06 0.20
N ARG A 49 -17.03 11.63 -0.86
CA ARG A 49 -18.47 11.93 -0.95
C ARG A 49 -19.21 10.97 -1.87
N CYS A 50 -18.52 9.96 -2.39
CA CYS A 50 -19.08 8.96 -3.30
C CYS A 50 -18.74 7.56 -2.82
N CYS A 51 -17.78 6.85 -3.43
CA CYS A 51 -17.47 5.47 -3.10
C CYS A 51 -16.86 5.29 -1.69
N LEU A 52 -16.24 6.32 -1.11
CA LEU A 52 -15.70 6.29 0.25
C LEU A 52 -16.67 6.93 1.27
N ARG A 53 -17.97 7.04 0.95
CA ARG A 53 -18.96 7.53 1.90
C ARG A 53 -19.20 6.47 2.98
N VAL A 54 -18.29 6.38 3.95
CA VAL A 54 -18.58 5.78 5.25
C VAL A 54 -19.70 6.61 5.86
N ALA A 55 -20.84 5.98 6.14
CA ALA A 55 -21.98 6.64 6.75
C ALA A 55 -21.54 7.29 8.07
N ALA A 56 -21.24 8.59 8.04
CA ALA A 56 -21.13 9.37 9.25
C ALA A 56 -22.52 9.36 9.88
N ARG A 57 -22.62 8.84 11.11
CA ARG A 57 -23.81 8.94 11.94
C ARG A 57 -24.23 10.41 11.93
N GLN A 58 -25.39 10.67 11.33
CA GLN A 58 -26.08 11.94 11.43
C GLN A 58 -26.64 11.97 12.86
N ASN A 59 -26.09 12.84 13.70
CA ASN A 59 -26.75 13.28 14.93
C ASN A 59 -27.09 14.76 14.75
#